data_AF-A0A8D8ITW6-F1
#
_entry.id   AF-A0A8D8ITW6-F1
#
_cell.length_a   1.000
_cell.length_b   1.000
_cell.length_c   1.000
_cell.angle_alpha   90.00
_cell.angle_beta   90.00
_cell.angle_gamma   90.00
#
_symmetry.space_group_name_H-M   'P 1'
#
loop_
_entity.id
_entity.type
_entity.pdbx_description
1 polymer ?
#
loop_
_entity_poly.entity_id
_entity_poly.type
_entity_poly.pdbx_seq_one_letter_code
_entity_poly.pdbx_strand_id
1 'polypeptide(L)'
;FFGYLRLATTMLTIEVIPFLVLAVGVDNIFMLVHAFQRVNRVETPNTAEAIGLALGQIGPSILLTSASECCCFAIGGLSPMPAVNTFAWYATVALFVDFVLQITAFVALMAIDERRTASGRLDLFCCIKADKESFKEERTGILEKLFGRYYAPFLMKKCVRLTVLAIFIVVSSLSLMVVPSVEPGLDQELSMPKESHLVKYFQFMADLLWMGPP
;
A
#
# COMPACT_ATOMS: atom_id res chain seq x y z
N PHE A 1 -11.98 -18.09 1.92
CA PHE A 1 -12.96 -17.89 3.01
C PHE A 1 -14.33 -17.48 2.46
N PHE A 2 -14.47 -16.31 1.83
CA PHE A 2 -15.76 -15.83 1.29
C PHE A 2 -16.37 -16.68 0.18
N GLY A 3 -15.56 -17.32 -0.67
CA GLY A 3 -16.05 -18.31 -1.64
C GLY A 3 -16.71 -19.55 -1.00
N TYR A 4 -16.27 -19.94 0.21
CA TYR A 4 -16.92 -21.00 0.99
C TYR A 4 -18.24 -20.52 1.62
N LEU A 5 -18.36 -19.22 1.90
CA LEU A 5 -19.58 -18.59 2.43
C LEU A 5 -20.60 -18.23 1.33
N ARG A 6 -20.34 -18.56 0.06
CA ARG A 6 -21.19 -18.23 -1.11
C ARG A 6 -21.60 -16.75 -1.17
N LEU A 7 -20.75 -15.84 -0.73
CA LEU A 7 -21.01 -14.41 -0.83
C LEU A 7 -20.74 -13.92 -2.25
N ALA A 8 -21.66 -13.15 -2.81
CA ALA A 8 -21.54 -12.63 -4.18
C ALA A 8 -20.28 -11.76 -4.29
N THR A 9 -19.38 -12.14 -5.20
CA THR A 9 -18.17 -11.36 -5.50
C THR A 9 -18.49 -10.38 -6.62
N THR A 10 -18.22 -9.09 -6.40
CA THR A 10 -18.42 -8.05 -7.42
C THR A 10 -17.15 -7.85 -8.27
N MET A 11 -17.32 -7.34 -9.49
CA MET A 11 -16.19 -7.04 -10.40
C MET A 11 -15.17 -6.07 -9.77
N LEU A 12 -15.66 -5.05 -9.06
CA LEU A 12 -14.83 -4.09 -8.31
C LEU A 12 -13.94 -4.75 -7.27
N THR A 13 -14.45 -5.77 -6.57
CA THR A 13 -13.70 -6.52 -5.54
C THR A 13 -12.51 -7.26 -6.16
N ILE A 14 -12.70 -7.85 -7.33
CA ILE A 14 -11.67 -8.64 -8.02
C ILE A 14 -10.55 -7.74 -8.55
N GLU A 15 -10.91 -6.54 -9.03
CA GLU A 15 -9.95 -5.60 -9.59
C GLU A 15 -9.18 -4.85 -8.50
N VAL A 16 -9.86 -4.27 -7.51
CA VAL A 16 -9.24 -3.31 -6.59
C VAL A 16 -8.49 -3.97 -5.44
N ILE A 17 -9.00 -5.09 -4.90
CA ILE A 17 -8.42 -5.71 -3.70
C ILE A 17 -6.98 -6.19 -3.91
N PRO A 18 -6.62 -6.86 -5.02
CA PRO A 18 -5.24 -7.26 -5.26
C PRO A 18 -4.27 -6.08 -5.25
N PHE A 19 -4.64 -4.96 -5.87
CA PHE A 19 -3.78 -3.76 -5.87
C PHE A 19 -3.66 -3.14 -4.49
N LEU A 20 -4.78 -3.06 -3.75
CA LEU A 20 -4.82 -2.52 -2.40
C LEU A 20 -3.94 -3.32 -1.44
N VAL A 21 -4.10 -4.64 -1.42
CA VAL A 21 -3.33 -5.53 -0.54
C VAL A 21 -1.84 -5.53 -0.95
N LEU A 22 -1.54 -5.51 -2.25
CA LEU A 22 -0.16 -5.41 -2.72
C LEU A 22 0.50 -4.11 -2.28
N ALA A 23 -0.18 -2.97 -2.38
CA ALA A 23 0.36 -1.67 -2.00
C ALA A 23 0.72 -1.62 -0.51
N VAL A 24 -0.20 -2.06 0.36
CA VAL A 24 0.02 -2.12 1.81
C VAL A 24 1.09 -3.14 2.19
N GLY A 25 1.00 -4.36 1.65
CA GLY A 25 1.92 -5.45 1.98
C GLY A 25 3.36 -5.11 1.58
N VAL A 26 3.57 -4.51 0.39
CA VAL A 26 4.89 -4.10 -0.08
C VAL A 26 5.49 -2.99 0.80
N ASP A 27 4.71 -2.01 1.23
CA ASP A 27 5.19 -0.94 2.13
C ASP A 27 5.68 -1.51 3.46
N ASN A 28 4.87 -2.35 4.10
CA ASN A 28 5.23 -2.99 5.35
C ASN A 28 6.45 -3.93 5.19
N ILE A 29 6.57 -4.66 4.06
CA ILE A 29 7.72 -5.53 3.76
C ILE A 29 8.99 -4.67 3.61
N PHE A 30 8.89 -3.59 2.85
CA PHE A 30 10.02 -2.70 2.60
C PHE A 30 10.52 -2.05 3.89
N MET A 31 9.61 -1.58 4.74
CA MET A 31 9.93 -1.06 6.07
C MET A 31 10.68 -2.09 6.92
N LEU A 32 10.20 -3.34 6.97
CA LEU A 32 10.83 -4.40 7.76
C LEU A 32 12.24 -4.73 7.25
N VAL A 33 12.41 -4.91 5.94
CA VAL A 33 13.72 -5.21 5.32
C VAL A 33 14.70 -4.06 5.55
N HIS A 34 14.24 -2.82 5.41
CA HIS A 34 15.08 -1.64 5.63
C HIS A 34 15.49 -1.50 7.11
N ALA A 35 14.61 -1.78 8.08
CA ALA A 35 15.01 -1.87 9.49
C ALA A 35 16.10 -2.90 9.70
N PHE A 36 15.90 -4.10 9.16
CA PHE A 36 16.83 -5.20 9.32
C PHE A 36 18.21 -4.88 8.73
N GLN A 37 18.27 -4.20 7.58
CA GLN A 37 19.51 -3.74 6.98
C GLN A 37 20.24 -2.67 7.82
N ARG A 38 19.51 -1.90 8.63
CA ARG A 38 20.10 -0.91 9.55
C ARG A 38 20.59 -1.48 10.88
N VAL A 39 20.24 -2.72 11.22
CA VAL A 39 20.72 -3.33 12.46
C VAL A 39 22.22 -3.56 12.38
N ASN A 40 22.95 -3.06 13.38
CA ASN A 40 24.39 -3.25 13.51
C ASN A 40 24.71 -4.73 13.77
N ARG A 41 25.20 -5.41 12.73
CA ARG A 41 25.63 -6.82 12.78
C ARG A 41 26.86 -7.06 13.65
N VAL A 42 27.58 -6.00 14.02
CA VAL A 42 28.75 -6.09 14.91
C VAL A 42 28.32 -6.39 16.35
N GLU A 43 27.18 -5.85 16.79
CA GLU A 43 26.67 -6.04 18.16
C GLU A 43 25.81 -7.30 18.29
N THR A 44 25.17 -7.76 17.20
CA THR A 44 24.28 -8.94 17.18
C THR A 44 24.72 -9.97 16.14
N PRO A 45 25.64 -10.89 16.47
CA PRO A 45 26.11 -11.90 15.53
C PRO A 45 25.07 -13.00 15.25
N ASN A 46 24.11 -13.19 16.17
CA ASN A 46 23.06 -14.19 16.01
C ASN A 46 21.94 -13.66 15.10
N THR A 47 21.66 -14.35 14.00
CA THR A 47 20.67 -13.92 13.00
C THR A 47 19.26 -13.82 13.58
N ALA A 48 18.91 -14.71 14.52
CA ALA A 48 17.60 -14.70 15.17
C ALA A 48 17.40 -13.46 16.06
N GLU A 49 18.46 -13.05 16.76
CA GLU A 49 18.46 -11.89 17.65
C GLU A 49 18.41 -10.59 16.85
N ALA A 50 19.17 -10.49 15.75
CA ALA A 50 19.13 -9.33 14.87
C ALA A 50 17.73 -9.11 14.24
N ILE A 51 17.06 -10.20 13.81
CA ILE A 51 15.69 -10.14 13.29
C ILE A 51 14.71 -9.77 14.39
N GLY A 52 14.85 -10.35 15.59
CA GLY A 52 14.02 -10.00 16.75
C GLY A 52 14.14 -8.52 17.14
N LEU A 53 15.35 -7.96 17.09
CA LEU A 53 15.59 -6.55 17.35
C LEU A 53 14.95 -5.64 16.29
N ALA A 54 15.13 -5.97 15.00
CA ALA A 54 14.51 -5.23 13.89
C ALA A 54 12.98 -5.26 13.99
N LEU A 55 12.41 -6.44 14.25
CA LEU A 55 10.98 -6.62 14.42
C LEU A 55 10.46 -5.92 15.68
N GLY A 56 11.24 -5.87 16.77
CA GLY A 56 10.90 -5.13 17.98
C GLY A 56 10.84 -3.61 17.77
N GLN A 57 11.67 -3.08 16.87
CA GLN A 57 11.71 -1.64 16.56
C GLN A 57 10.59 -1.21 15.61
N ILE A 58 10.32 -1.97 14.54
CA ILE A 58 9.33 -1.59 13.49
C ILE A 58 7.98 -2.30 13.64
N GLY A 59 7.92 -3.44 14.32
CA GLY A 59 6.70 -4.22 14.53
C GLY A 59 5.54 -3.42 15.13
N PRO A 60 5.75 -2.55 16.13
CA PRO A 60 4.68 -1.68 16.65
C PRO A 60 4.09 -0.75 15.60
N SER A 61 4.91 -0.21 14.69
CA SER A 61 4.45 0.65 13.60
C SER A 61 3.62 -0.13 12.58
N ILE A 62 4.07 -1.32 12.17
CA ILE A 62 3.32 -2.19 11.24
C ILE A 62 1.99 -2.65 11.84
N LEU A 63 1.97 -2.97 13.14
CA LEU A 63 0.74 -3.33 13.85
C LEU A 63 -0.24 -2.16 13.90
N LEU A 64 0.25 -0.95 14.18
CA LEU A 64 -0.59 0.25 14.23
C LEU A 64 -1.20 0.57 12.86
N THR A 65 -0.41 0.53 11.78
CA THR A 65 -0.91 0.79 10.42
C THR A 65 -1.95 -0.24 10.02
N SER A 66 -1.62 -1.53 10.11
CA SER A 66 -2.51 -2.63 9.74
C SER A 66 -3.81 -2.64 10.56
N ALA A 67 -3.74 -2.37 11.86
CA ALA A 67 -4.92 -2.29 12.72
C ALA A 67 -5.81 -1.09 12.35
N SER A 68 -5.21 0.07 12.05
CA SER A 68 -5.95 1.26 11.65
C SER A 68 -6.67 1.07 10.31
N GLU A 69 -6.03 0.42 9.34
CA GLU A 69 -6.63 0.11 8.04
C GLU A 69 -7.76 -0.90 8.17
N CYS A 70 -7.55 -1.99 8.92
CA CYS A 70 -8.59 -2.97 9.21
C CYS A 70 -9.80 -2.31 9.89
N CYS A 71 -9.59 -1.43 10.88
CA CYS A 71 -10.67 -0.69 11.53
C CYS A 71 -11.39 0.26 10.57
N CYS A 72 -10.64 0.98 9.72
CA CYS A 72 -11.20 1.90 8.73
C CYS A 72 -12.10 1.16 7.72
N PHE A 73 -11.62 0.06 7.16
CA PHE A 73 -12.42 -0.76 6.24
C PHE A 73 -13.58 -1.47 6.95
N ALA A 74 -13.40 -1.91 8.20
CA ALA A 74 -14.50 -2.50 8.98
C ALA A 74 -15.64 -1.49 9.20
N ILE A 75 -15.32 -0.23 9.50
CA ILE A 75 -16.31 0.86 9.61
C ILE A 75 -16.94 1.14 8.24
N GLY A 76 -16.17 1.11 7.16
CA GLY A 76 -16.68 1.22 5.79
C GLY A 76 -17.70 0.13 5.42
N GLY A 77 -17.57 -1.06 6.02
CA GLY A 77 -18.52 -2.18 5.91
C GLY A 77 -19.89 -1.92 6.53
N LEU A 78 -20.07 -0.85 7.30
CA LEU A 78 -21.37 -0.44 7.84
C LEU A 78 -22.19 0.40 6.85
N SER A 79 -21.62 0.73 5.69
CA SER A 79 -22.30 1.52 4.66
C SER A 79 -23.55 0.81 4.11
N PRO A 80 -24.65 1.54 3.85
CA PRO A 80 -25.87 0.97 3.28
C PRO A 80 -25.72 0.56 1.81
N MET A 81 -24.68 1.03 1.10
CA MET A 81 -24.45 0.67 -0.30
C MET A 81 -23.83 -0.74 -0.40
N PRO A 82 -24.53 -1.73 -1.00
CA PRO A 82 -24.11 -3.15 -0.94
C PRO A 82 -22.78 -3.42 -1.64
N ALA A 83 -22.46 -2.68 -2.71
CA ALA A 83 -21.19 -2.80 -3.42
C ALA A 83 -20.00 -2.39 -2.54
N VAL A 84 -20.13 -1.31 -1.77
CA VAL A 84 -19.09 -0.82 -0.85
C VAL A 84 -19.01 -1.69 0.40
N ASN A 85 -20.17 -2.10 0.93
CA ASN A 85 -20.25 -2.95 2.11
C ASN A 85 -19.52 -4.29 1.91
N THR A 86 -19.83 -4.99 0.81
CA THR A 86 -19.16 -6.25 0.46
C THR A 86 -17.66 -6.02 0.27
N PHE A 87 -17.26 -5.05 -0.56
CA PHE A 87 -15.86 -4.68 -0.79
C PHE A 87 -15.08 -4.45 0.53
N ALA A 88 -15.66 -3.68 1.45
CA ALA A 88 -15.02 -3.31 2.70
C ALA A 88 -14.79 -4.52 3.64
N TRP A 89 -15.72 -5.46 3.70
CA TRP A 89 -15.52 -6.72 4.44
C TRP A 89 -14.45 -7.61 3.81
N TYR A 90 -14.42 -7.71 2.47
CA TYR A 90 -13.35 -8.44 1.78
C TYR A 90 -11.97 -7.80 2.06
N ALA A 91 -11.86 -6.47 1.96
CA ALA A 91 -10.63 -5.74 2.23
C ALA A 91 -10.15 -5.93 3.68
N THR A 92 -11.05 -5.84 4.65
CA THR A 92 -10.74 -6.02 6.08
C THR A 92 -10.11 -7.38 6.35
N VAL A 93 -10.72 -8.46 5.85
CA VAL A 93 -10.19 -9.82 6.04
C VAL A 93 -8.89 -10.01 5.27
N ALA A 94 -8.78 -9.47 4.05
CA ALA A 94 -7.57 -9.60 3.24
C ALA A 94 -6.38 -8.91 3.91
N LEU A 95 -6.53 -7.69 4.40
CA LEU A 95 -5.50 -6.95 5.14
C LEU A 95 -5.13 -7.62 6.46
N PHE A 96 -6.12 -8.17 7.18
CA PHE A 96 -5.85 -8.91 8.41
C PHE A 96 -5.02 -10.18 8.14
N VAL A 97 -5.37 -10.94 7.09
CA VAL A 97 -4.60 -12.11 6.68
C VAL A 97 -3.21 -11.73 6.18
N ASP A 98 -3.10 -10.64 5.42
CA ASP A 98 -1.81 -10.10 4.97
C ASP A 98 -0.89 -9.78 6.14
N PHE A 99 -1.39 -9.05 7.15
CA PHE A 99 -0.66 -8.76 8.39
C PHE A 99 -0.17 -10.04 9.11
N VAL A 100 -1.03 -11.05 9.24
CA VAL A 100 -0.66 -12.33 9.88
C VAL A 100 0.42 -13.05 9.08
N LEU A 101 0.27 -13.14 7.75
CA LEU A 101 1.28 -13.77 6.88
C LEU A 101 2.59 -12.99 6.89
N GLN A 102 2.52 -11.67 7.00
CA GLN A 102 3.69 -10.81 7.06
C GLN A 102 4.49 -10.99 8.35
N ILE A 103 3.86 -10.98 9.52
CA ILE A 103 4.55 -11.17 10.80
C ILE A 103 5.06 -12.60 10.97
N THR A 104 4.44 -13.59 10.34
CA THR A 104 4.81 -15.01 10.50
C THR A 104 5.64 -15.55 9.32
N ALA A 105 5.03 -15.71 8.15
CA ALA A 105 5.65 -16.34 7.00
C ALA A 105 6.78 -15.48 6.42
N PHE A 106 6.58 -14.16 6.27
CA PHE A 106 7.63 -13.30 5.71
C PHE A 106 8.84 -13.17 6.64
N VAL A 107 8.63 -13.01 7.95
CA VAL A 107 9.73 -13.01 8.94
C VAL A 107 10.50 -14.33 8.91
N ALA A 108 9.82 -15.47 8.78
CA ALA A 108 10.47 -16.78 8.65
C ALA A 108 11.30 -16.90 7.37
N LEU A 109 10.76 -16.43 6.23
CA LEU A 109 11.49 -16.39 4.96
C LEU A 109 12.73 -15.49 5.04
N MET A 110 12.61 -14.32 5.67
CA MET A 110 13.73 -13.41 5.92
C MET A 110 14.82 -14.08 6.77
N ALA A 111 14.44 -14.86 7.79
CA ALA A 111 15.41 -15.62 8.60
C ALA A 111 16.13 -16.71 7.81
N ILE A 112 15.45 -17.37 6.87
CA ILE A 112 16.05 -18.37 5.99
C ILE A 112 17.00 -17.70 4.99
N ASP A 113 16.57 -16.59 4.38
CA ASP A 113 17.40 -15.85 3.43
C ASP A 113 18.66 -15.30 4.08
N GLU A 114 18.56 -14.84 5.33
CA GLU A 114 19.74 -14.38 6.07
C GLU A 114 20.72 -15.53 6.34
N ARG A 115 20.25 -16.71 6.75
CA ARG A 115 21.10 -17.89 6.95
C ARG A 115 21.81 -18.28 5.66
N ARG A 116 21.13 -18.15 4.51
CA ARG A 116 21.72 -18.39 3.18
C ARG A 116 22.80 -17.36 2.88
N THR A 117 22.54 -16.07 3.11
CA THR A 117 23.50 -14.98 2.91
C THR A 117 24.75 -15.15 3.79
N ALA A 118 24.57 -15.51 5.07
CA ALA A 118 25.68 -15.82 5.98
C ALA A 118 26.53 -17.01 5.49
N SER A 119 25.94 -17.98 4.79
CA SER A 119 26.63 -19.12 4.19
C SER A 119 27.36 -18.80 2.87
N GLY A 120 27.18 -17.58 2.32
CA GLY A 120 27.86 -17.09 1.12
C GLY A 120 27.39 -17.73 -0.19
N ARG A 121 26.17 -18.26 -0.26
CA ARG A 121 25.59 -18.88 -1.47
C ARG A 121 24.83 -17.85 -2.30
N LEU A 122 24.82 -17.99 -3.63
CA LEU A 122 24.04 -17.13 -4.54
C LEU A 122 22.52 -17.39 -4.45
N ASP A 123 21.68 -16.40 -4.80
CA ASP A 123 20.20 -16.42 -4.65
C ASP A 123 19.51 -17.52 -5.44
N LEU A 124 19.83 -17.63 -6.74
CA LEU A 124 19.16 -18.53 -7.67
C LEU A 124 19.92 -19.84 -7.91
N PHE A 125 21.20 -19.90 -7.52
CA PHE A 125 22.07 -21.05 -7.71
C PHE A 125 22.62 -21.55 -6.38
N CYS A 126 21.96 -22.57 -5.82
CA CYS A 126 22.26 -23.15 -4.50
C CYS A 126 23.70 -23.71 -4.34
N CYS A 127 24.44 -23.90 -5.44
CA CYS A 127 25.70 -24.65 -5.47
C CYS A 127 26.96 -23.78 -5.59
N ILE A 128 26.84 -22.48 -5.88
CA ILE A 128 27.99 -21.60 -6.09
C ILE A 128 28.15 -20.69 -4.87
N LYS A 129 29.32 -20.77 -4.22
CA LYS A 129 29.71 -19.84 -3.16
C LYS A 129 30.39 -18.62 -3.78
N ALA A 130 29.88 -17.44 -3.50
CA ALA A 130 30.52 -16.19 -3.88
C ALA A 130 31.56 -15.80 -2.81
N ASP A 131 32.67 -15.21 -3.27
CA ASP A 131 33.72 -14.75 -2.37
C ASP A 131 33.22 -13.60 -1.48
N LYS A 132 33.48 -13.71 -0.17
CA LYS A 132 32.85 -12.87 0.87
C LYS A 132 33.49 -11.48 0.99
N GLU A 133 34.63 -11.25 0.34
CA GLU A 133 35.39 -10.00 0.52
C GLU A 133 34.83 -8.82 -0.28
N SER A 134 34.06 -9.06 -1.36
CA SER A 134 33.57 -7.99 -2.24
C SER A 134 32.26 -7.32 -1.78
N PHE A 135 31.60 -7.84 -0.73
CA PHE A 135 30.28 -7.35 -0.27
C PHE A 135 30.30 -6.61 1.07
N LYS A 136 31.47 -6.46 1.71
CA LYS A 136 31.60 -5.84 3.03
C LYS A 136 31.67 -4.32 3.03
N GLU A 137 31.89 -3.68 1.89
CA GLU A 137 32.01 -2.21 1.82
C GLU A 137 30.73 -1.52 1.34
N GLU A 138 30.25 -0.63 2.20
CA GLU A 138 29.26 0.43 2.00
C GLU A 138 27.98 0.12 1.23
N ARG A 139 26.83 0.09 1.91
CA ARG A 139 25.55 0.39 1.25
C ARG A 139 24.63 1.25 2.12
N THR A 140 25.07 2.46 2.48
CA THR A 140 24.07 3.53 2.54
C THR A 140 23.57 3.70 1.10
N GLY A 141 22.29 3.36 0.88
CA GLY A 141 21.71 3.34 -0.45
C GLY A 141 21.90 4.70 -1.13
N ILE A 142 22.01 4.70 -2.46
CA ILE A 142 22.10 5.95 -3.25
C ILE A 142 20.97 6.91 -2.85
N LEU A 143 19.79 6.35 -2.58
CA LEU A 143 18.60 7.07 -2.13
C LEU A 143 18.80 7.72 -0.76
N GLU A 144 19.41 7.02 0.19
CA GLU A 144 19.69 7.55 1.53
C GLU A 144 20.78 8.64 1.48
N LYS A 145 21.84 8.44 0.70
CA LYS A 145 22.86 9.49 0.46
C LYS A 145 22.23 10.73 -0.19
N LEU A 146 21.33 10.56 -1.17
CA LEU A 146 20.62 11.66 -1.81
C LEU A 146 19.68 12.39 -0.83
N PHE A 147 18.90 11.63 -0.06
CA PHE A 147 17.92 12.19 0.88
C PHE A 147 18.61 12.94 2.01
N GLY A 148 19.67 12.34 2.60
CA GLY A 148 20.43 12.94 3.69
C GLY A 148 21.28 14.13 3.25
N ARG A 149 21.91 14.08 2.07
CA ARG A 149 22.87 15.11 1.64
C ARG A 149 22.24 16.28 0.90
N TYR A 150 21.17 16.05 0.14
CA TYR A 150 20.57 17.08 -0.71
C TYR A 150 19.14 17.43 -0.29
N TYR A 151 18.26 16.44 -0.18
CA TYR A 151 16.82 16.69 0.01
C TYR A 151 16.48 17.25 1.40
N ALA A 152 16.90 16.56 2.48
CA ALA A 152 16.62 16.97 3.86
C ALA A 152 17.18 18.36 4.21
N PRO A 153 18.46 18.69 3.95
CA PRO A 153 18.99 20.02 4.26
C PRO A 153 18.39 21.12 3.38
N PHE A 154 17.94 20.82 2.16
CA PHE A 154 17.23 21.79 1.33
C PHE A 154 15.84 22.11 1.90
N LEU A 155 15.06 21.09 2.26
CA LEU A 155 13.70 21.24 2.79
C LEU A 155 13.67 21.91 4.17
N MET A 156 14.68 21.66 5.01
CA MET A 156 14.76 22.22 6.36
C MET A 156 15.17 23.71 6.41
N LYS A 157 15.54 24.33 5.28
CA LYS A 157 15.82 25.78 5.23
C LYS A 157 14.55 26.56 5.56
N LYS A 158 14.66 27.57 6.44
CA LYS A 158 13.51 28.37 6.91
C LYS A 158 12.67 28.95 5.77
N CYS A 159 13.32 29.48 4.72
CA CYS A 159 12.62 30.02 3.54
C CYS A 159 11.84 28.93 2.79
N VAL A 160 12.50 27.80 2.47
CA VAL A 160 11.86 26.68 1.74
C VAL A 160 10.71 26.08 2.55
N ARG A 161 10.90 25.88 3.85
CA ARG A 161 9.84 25.38 4.74
C ARG A 161 8.62 26.30 4.75
N LEU A 162 8.82 27.61 4.82
CA LEU A 162 7.72 28.58 4.78
C LEU A 162 7.01 28.57 3.42
N THR A 163 7.76 28.48 2.33
CA THR A 163 7.20 28.36 0.97
C THR A 163 6.40 27.08 0.80
N VAL A 164 6.91 25.92 1.25
CA VAL A 164 6.20 24.64 1.16
C VAL A 164 4.91 24.69 1.97
N LEU A 165 4.95 25.21 3.19
CA LEU A 165 3.72 25.39 4.00
C LEU A 165 2.71 26.31 3.30
N ALA A 166 3.16 27.43 2.73
CA ALA A 166 2.28 28.33 1.99
C ALA A 166 1.63 27.63 0.78
N ILE A 167 2.39 26.84 0.02
CA ILE A 167 1.87 26.07 -1.11
C ILE A 167 0.82 25.05 -0.64
N PHE A 168 1.10 24.28 0.42
CA PHE A 168 0.16 23.31 0.96
C PHE A 168 -1.13 23.95 1.45
N ILE A 169 -1.04 25.13 2.09
CA ILE A 169 -2.22 25.90 2.54
C ILE A 169 -3.03 26.36 1.33
N VAL A 170 -2.38 26.98 0.33
CA VAL A 170 -3.07 27.46 -0.88
C VAL A 170 -3.76 26.32 -1.63
N VAL A 171 -3.08 25.19 -1.83
CA VAL A 171 -3.66 24.01 -2.50
C VAL A 171 -4.83 23.45 -1.68
N SER A 172 -4.70 23.33 -0.36
CA SER A 172 -5.78 22.83 0.50
C SER A 172 -7.00 23.76 0.49
N SER A 173 -6.79 25.07 0.54
CA SER A 173 -7.86 26.06 0.45
C SER A 173 -8.54 26.03 -0.92
N LEU A 174 -7.78 25.88 -2.00
CA LEU A 174 -8.33 25.73 -3.34
C LEU A 174 -9.16 24.45 -3.46
N SER A 175 -8.66 23.32 -2.95
CA SER A 175 -9.40 22.06 -2.92
C SER A 175 -10.72 22.21 -2.18
N LEU A 176 -10.72 22.83 -0.99
CA LEU A 176 -11.94 23.11 -0.20
C LEU A 176 -12.93 24.01 -0.94
N MET A 177 -12.44 24.98 -1.72
CA MET A 177 -13.27 25.86 -2.54
C MET A 177 -13.97 25.10 -3.68
N VAL A 178 -13.35 24.05 -4.21
CA VAL A 178 -13.88 23.25 -5.33
C VAL A 178 -14.82 22.13 -4.87
N VAL A 179 -14.72 21.65 -3.63
CA VAL A 179 -15.59 20.58 -3.08
C VAL A 179 -17.09 20.80 -3.35
N PRO A 180 -17.67 22.00 -3.16
CA PRO A 180 -19.10 22.22 -3.41
C PRO A 180 -19.51 22.12 -4.88
N SER A 181 -18.56 22.22 -5.82
CA SER A 181 -18.82 22.12 -7.27
C SER A 181 -18.82 20.67 -7.77
N VAL A 182 -18.60 19.69 -6.90
CA VAL A 182 -18.63 18.27 -7.27
C VAL A 182 -20.08 17.83 -7.41
N GLU A 183 -20.48 17.51 -8.64
CA GLU A 183 -21.83 17.04 -8.97
C GLU A 183 -22.10 15.68 -8.30
N PRO A 184 -23.17 15.54 -7.50
CA PRO A 184 -23.53 14.27 -6.89
C PRO A 184 -24.27 13.40 -7.90
N GLY A 185 -23.69 12.25 -8.23
CA GLY A 185 -24.31 11.28 -9.12
C GLY A 185 -23.27 10.55 -9.95
N LEU A 186 -23.69 9.45 -10.57
CA LEU A 186 -22.93 8.82 -11.63
C LEU A 186 -23.78 8.90 -12.89
N ASP A 187 -23.34 9.66 -13.89
CA ASP A 187 -24.05 9.69 -15.16
C ASP A 187 -24.05 8.29 -15.77
N GLN A 188 -25.24 7.84 -16.14
CA GLN A 188 -25.42 6.49 -16.67
C GLN A 188 -24.64 6.29 -17.97
N GLU A 189 -24.42 7.35 -18.76
CA GLU A 189 -23.60 7.33 -19.96
C GLU A 189 -22.13 6.98 -19.68
N LEU A 190 -21.58 7.42 -18.54
CA LEU A 190 -20.19 7.14 -18.14
C LEU A 190 -19.97 5.67 -17.77
N SER A 191 -21.04 4.96 -17.38
CA SER A 191 -20.98 3.54 -17.05
C SER A 191 -20.90 2.63 -18.28
N MET A 192 -21.09 3.19 -19.49
CA MET A 192 -21.15 2.44 -20.73
C MET A 192 -19.92 2.65 -21.62
N PRO A 193 -19.52 1.65 -22.40
CA PRO A 193 -18.48 1.84 -23.42
C PRO A 193 -18.87 2.94 -24.41
N LYS A 194 -17.92 3.80 -24.79
CA LYS A 194 -18.18 4.97 -25.66
C LYS A 194 -18.83 4.61 -27.01
N GLU A 195 -18.55 3.42 -27.53
CA GLU A 195 -19.10 2.92 -28.80
C GLU A 195 -20.43 2.15 -28.64
N SER A 196 -20.97 2.07 -27.43
CA SER A 196 -22.20 1.33 -27.16
C SER A 196 -23.40 2.03 -27.79
N HIS A 197 -24.28 1.25 -28.43
CA HIS A 197 -25.57 1.72 -28.96
C HIS A 197 -26.46 2.33 -27.87
N LEU A 198 -26.26 1.93 -26.61
CA LEU A 198 -27.00 2.44 -25.46
C LEU A 198 -26.67 3.91 -25.15
N VAL A 199 -25.44 4.38 -25.46
CA VAL A 199 -25.09 5.80 -25.33
C VAL A 199 -25.93 6.63 -26.31
N LYS A 200 -26.06 6.18 -27.56
CA LYS A 200 -26.92 6.81 -28.56
C LYS A 200 -28.40 6.76 -28.15
N TYR A 201 -28.83 5.65 -27.56
CA TYR A 201 -30.20 5.52 -27.05
C TYR A 201 -30.48 6.54 -25.94
N PHE A 202 -29.58 6.74 -24.97
CA PHE A 202 -29.77 7.73 -23.90
C PHE A 202 -29.77 9.16 -24.44
N GLN A 203 -28.90 9.48 -25.39
CA GLN A 203 -28.89 10.77 -26.07
C GLN A 203 -30.23 11.03 -26.79
N PHE A 204 -30.70 10.08 -27.58
CA PHE A 204 -32.00 10.21 -28.26
C PHE A 204 -33.18 10.27 -27.30
N MET A 205 -33.12 9.54 -26.18
CA MET A 205 -34.15 9.59 -25.14
C MET A 205 -34.19 10.96 -24.46
N ALA A 206 -33.03 11.56 -24.18
CA ALA A 206 -32.95 12.91 -23.63
C ALA A 206 -33.46 13.97 -24.61
N ASP A 207 -33.17 13.81 -25.91
CA ASP A 207 -33.53 14.79 -26.95
C ASP A 207 -35.01 14.68 -27.40
N LEU A 208 -35.56 13.47 -27.52
CA LEU A 208 -36.86 13.21 -28.15
C LEU A 208 -37.99 12.88 -27.18
N LEU A 209 -37.69 12.38 -25.97
CA LEU A 209 -38.71 11.93 -25.03
C LEU A 209 -39.11 13.07 -24.08
N TRP A 210 -40.37 13.53 -24.16
CA TRP A 210 -40.90 14.62 -23.31
C TRP A 210 -41.55 14.14 -22.00
N MET A 211 -41.56 12.83 -21.76
CA MET A 211 -42.15 12.24 -20.54
C MET A 211 -41.13 11.35 -19.85
N GLY A 212 -41.05 11.47 -18.52
CA GLY A 212 -40.23 10.61 -17.68
C GLY A 212 -40.85 9.23 -17.45
N PRO A 213 -40.14 8.34 -16.74
CA PRO A 213 -40.72 7.07 -16.27
C PRO A 213 -41.97 7.34 -15.40
N PRO A 214 -42.98 6.46 -15.47
CA PRO A 214 -44.23 6.58 -14.70
C PRO A 214 -44.02 6.52 -13.19
#